data_AF-A0A975C1K1-F1
#
_entry.id   AF-A0A975C1K1-F1
#
_cell.length_a   1.000
_cell.length_b   1.000
_cell.length_c   1.000
_cell.angle_alpha   90.00
_cell.angle_beta   90.00
_cell.angle_gamma   90.00
#
_symmetry.space_group_name_H-M   'P 1'
#
loop_
_entity.id
_entity.type
_entity.pdbx_description
1 polymer ?
#
loop_
_entity_poly.entity_id
_entity_poly.type
_entity_poly.pdbx_seq_one_letter_code
_entity_poly.pdbx_strand_id
1 'polypeptide(L)' 'MATHAAAIQFTVIRGEGDWRVLRNGKNSGRFDFSVDAIESALVKATTLIDKGERVEVFVQDAAGQLRQVDPVGGEVLH' A
#
# COMPACT_ATOMS: atom_id res chain seq x y z
N MET A 1 -8.31 0.02 -28.34
CA MET A 1 -7.77 -0.75 -27.20
C MET A 1 -7.73 0.18 -26.00
N ALA A 2 -8.56 -0.05 -24.98
CA ALA A 2 -8.52 0.76 -23.77
C ALA A 2 -7.21 0.47 -23.05
N THR A 3 -6.29 1.42 -23.03
CA THR A 3 -5.16 1.40 -22.12
C THR A 3 -5.74 1.53 -20.72
N HIS A 4 -5.97 0.41 -20.04
CA HIS A 4 -6.14 0.43 -18.59
C HIS A 4 -4.87 1.11 -18.05
N ALA A 5 -5.00 2.33 -17.52
CA ALA A 5 -3.96 2.91 -16.72
C ALA A 5 -3.66 1.88 -15.61
N ALA A 6 -2.42 1.38 -15.58
CA ALA A 6 -2.02 0.38 -14.60
C ALA A 6 -2.30 0.95 -13.20
N ALA A 7 -2.98 0.18 -12.35
CA ALA A 7 -3.30 0.61 -11.00
C ALA A 7 -2.01 1.01 -10.27
N ILE A 8 -2.06 2.12 -9.53
CA ILE A 8 -0.96 2.53 -8.66
C ILE A 8 -0.95 1.55 -7.48
N GLN A 9 0.15 0.85 -7.30
CA GLN A 9 0.30 -0.12 -6.23
C GLN A 9 1.06 0.51 -5.06
N PHE A 10 0.47 0.46 -3.88
CA PHE A 10 1.22 0.60 -2.63
C PHE A 10 1.49 -0.77 -2.01
N THR A 11 2.71 -0.95 -1.52
CA THR A 11 3.10 -2.18 -0.83
C THR A 11 3.82 -1.82 0.46
N VAL A 12 3.28 -2.29 1.58
CA VAL A 12 3.87 -2.15 2.90
C VAL A 12 4.65 -3.43 3.19
N ILE A 13 5.96 -3.35 3.29
CA ILE A 13 6.83 -4.50 3.56
C ILE A 13 7.68 -4.28 4.81
N ARG A 14 7.99 -5.36 5.51
CA ARG A 14 8.96 -5.37 6.60
C ARG A 14 10.37 -5.56 6.04
N GLY A 15 11.29 -4.68 6.40
CA GLY A 15 12.72 -4.81 6.15
C GLY A 15 13.48 -5.28 7.40
N GLU A 16 14.80 -5.09 7.40
CA GLU A 16 15.68 -5.41 8.53
C GLU A 16 15.46 -4.43 9.70
N GLY A 17 14.37 -4.64 10.43
CA GLY A 17 14.01 -3.87 11.63
C GLY A 17 13.10 -2.67 11.38
N ASP A 18 12.68 -2.41 10.13
CA ASP A 18 11.83 -1.29 9.76
C ASP A 18 10.64 -1.71 8.88
N TRP A 19 9.72 -0.77 8.64
CA TRP A 19 8.62 -0.90 7.72
C TRP A 19 8.76 0.08 6.57
N ARG A 20 8.53 -0.39 5.34
CA ARG A 20 8.73 0.40 4.12
C ARG A 20 7.46 0.52 3.29
N VAL A 21 7.20 1.77 2.99
CA VAL A 21 6.38 2.38 1.92
C VAL A 21 6.83 2.09 0.50
N LEU A 22 6.32 1.14 -0.28
CA LEU A 22 6.62 1.10 -1.72
C LEU A 22 5.45 1.67 -2.54
N ARG A 23 5.74 2.49 -3.55
CA ARG A 23 4.81 2.93 -4.60
C ARG A 23 5.34 2.45 -5.95
N ASN A 24 4.61 1.54 -6.61
CA ASN A 24 5.03 0.90 -7.86
C ASN A 24 6.48 0.35 -7.76
N GLY A 25 6.78 -0.33 -6.64
CA GLY A 25 8.10 -0.91 -6.35
C GLY A 25 9.19 0.08 -5.91
N LYS A 26 8.93 1.40 -5.92
CA LYS A 26 9.89 2.42 -5.47
C LYS A 26 9.64 2.85 -4.04
N ASN A 27 10.70 3.10 -3.28
CA ASN A 27 10.56 3.58 -1.91
C ASN A 27 9.81 4.93 -1.87
N SER A 28 8.83 5.01 -0.99
CA SER A 28 7.89 6.11 -0.76
C SER A 28 7.78 6.46 0.73
N GLY A 29 8.39 5.68 1.63
CA GLY A 29 8.38 5.95 3.07
C GLY A 29 9.07 4.87 3.88
N ARG A 30 9.55 5.24 5.07
CA ARG A 30 10.20 4.35 6.05
C ARG A 30 9.66 4.68 7.43
N PHE A 31 9.34 3.66 8.21
CA PHE A 31 8.69 3.77 9.52
C PHE A 31 9.25 2.72 10.48
N ASP A 32 9.26 3.03 11.76
CA ASP A 32 9.70 2.10 12.80
C ASP A 32 8.58 1.10 13.17
N PHE A 33 7.32 1.49 13.00
CA PHE A 33 6.14 0.69 13.33
C PHE A 33 5.28 0.36 12.10
N SER A 34 4.63 -0.81 12.15
CA SER A 34 3.75 -1.28 11.06
C SER A 34 2.52 -0.39 10.88
N VAL A 35 1.93 0.04 12.00
CA VAL A 35 0.71 0.87 12.00
C VAL A 35 0.95 2.17 11.24
N ASP A 36 2.07 2.86 11.50
CA ASP A 36 2.41 4.11 10.82
C ASP A 36 2.62 3.91 9.31
N ALA A 37 3.24 2.78 8.93
CA ALA A 37 3.45 2.44 7.53
C ALA A 37 2.13 2.15 6.81
N ILE A 38 1.23 1.40 7.45
CA ILE A 38 -0.10 1.06 6.92
C ILE A 38 -0.94 2.33 6.79
N GLU A 39 -1.04 3.14 7.85
CA GLU A 39 -1.76 4.42 7.82
C GLU A 39 -1.21 5.35 6.72
N SER A 40 0.11 5.46 6.60
CA SER A 40 0.74 6.24 5.54
C SER A 40 0.36 5.74 4.14
N ALA A 41 0.31 4.42 3.93
CA ALA A 41 -0.08 3.83 2.65
C ALA A 41 -1.57 4.12 2.34
N LEU A 42 -2.46 3.96 3.31
CA LEU A 42 -3.90 4.19 3.16
C LEU A 42 -4.22 5.67 2.89
N VAL A 43 -3.60 6.60 3.60
CA VAL A 43 -3.77 8.05 3.37
C VAL A 43 -3.31 8.44 1.96
N LYS A 44 -2.15 7.93 1.52
CA LYS A 44 -1.65 8.18 0.16
C LYS A 44 -2.53 7.54 -0.91
N ALA A 45 -3.07 6.36 -0.63
CA ALA A 45 -4.00 5.66 -1.53
C ALA A 45 -5.30 6.45 -1.69
N THR A 46 -5.92 6.84 -0.57
CA THR A 46 -7.16 7.64 -0.56
C THR A 46 -6.97 8.95 -1.32
N THR A 47 -5.87 9.66 -1.10
CA THR A 47 -5.56 10.91 -1.81
C THR A 47 -5.49 10.74 -3.33
N LEU A 48 -5.07 9.57 -3.83
CA LEU A 48 -5.01 9.28 -5.26
C LEU A 48 -6.36 8.81 -5.79
N ILE A 49 -7.10 8.03 -5.01
CA ILE A 49 -8.49 7.64 -5.31
C ILE A 49 -9.37 8.88 -5.47
N ASP A 50 -9.25 9.85 -4.56
CA ASP A 50 -9.96 11.14 -4.62
C ASP A 50 -9.65 11.93 -5.90
N LYS A 51 -8.50 11.66 -6.55
CA LYS A 51 -8.11 12.25 -7.83
C LYS A 51 -8.58 11.43 -9.05
N GLY A 52 -9.33 10.35 -8.83
CA GLY A 52 -9.81 9.45 -9.87
C GLY A 52 -8.80 8.38 -10.28
N GLU A 53 -7.71 8.20 -9.54
CA GLU A 53 -6.72 7.16 -9.82
C GLU A 53 -7.17 5.80 -9.30
N ARG A 54 -6.85 4.74 -10.03
CA ARG A 54 -7.01 3.37 -9.54
C ARG A 54 -5.83 3.00 -8.65
N VAL A 55 -6.10 2.57 -7.42
CA VAL A 55 -5.06 2.24 -6.44
C VAL A 55 -5.32 0.87 -5.82
N GLU A 56 -4.25 0.12 -5.58
CA GLU A 56 -4.27 -1.15 -4.85
C GLU A 56 -3.26 -1.08 -3.70
N VAL A 57 -3.61 -1.59 -2.52
CA VAL A 57 -2.75 -1.57 -1.33
C VAL A 57 -2.52 -3.00 -0.87
N PHE A 58 -1.25 -3.35 -0.65
CA PHE A 58 -0.83 -4.65 -0.14
C PHE A 58 -0.03 -4.46 1.13
N VAL A 59 -0.28 -5.31 2.12
CA VAL A 59 0.44 -5.32 3.40
C VAL A 59 1.05 -6.70 3.60
N GLN A 60 2.34 -6.71 3.93
CA GLN A 60 3.03 -7.94 4.31
C GLN A 60 2.58 -8.40 5.70
N ASP A 61 2.05 -9.61 5.79
CA ASP A 61 1.69 -10.24 7.06
C ASP A 61 2.91 -10.83 7.80
N ALA A 62 2.68 -11.35 9.00
CA ALA A 62 3.74 -11.92 9.83
C ALA A 62 4.42 -13.16 9.21
N ALA A 63 3.76 -13.83 8.26
CA ALA A 63 4.34 -14.96 7.51
C ALA A 63 5.12 -14.49 6.27
N GLY A 64 5.20 -13.18 6.03
CA GLY A 64 5.87 -12.60 4.87
C GLY A 64 5.00 -12.57 3.61
N GLN A 65 3.73 -12.96 3.69
CA GLN A 65 2.82 -12.98 2.55
C GLN A 65 2.17 -11.61 2.34
N LEU A 66 1.92 -11.23 1.09
CA LEU A 66 1.22 -9.99 0.77
C LEU A 66 -0.29 -10.23 0.81
N ARG A 67 -0.97 -9.50 1.69
CA ARG A 67 -2.44 -9.44 1.79
C ARG A 67 -2.92 -8.15 1.13
N GLN A 68 -3.92 -8.25 0.26
CA GLN A 68 -4.57 -7.04 -0.27
C GLN A 68 -5.47 -6.45 0.82
N VAL A 69 -5.44 -5.13 0.97
CA VAL A 69 -6.31 -4.40 1.88
C VAL A 69 -7.15 -3.40 1.10
N ASP A 70 -8.35 -3.13 1.59
CA ASP A 70 -9.20 -2.07 1.09
C ASP A 70 -8.50 -0.72 1.33
N PRO A 71 -8.16 0.04 0.28
CA PRO A 71 -7.53 1.34 0.43
C PRO A 71 -8.41 2.38 1.11
N VAL A 72 -9.73 2.18 1.20
CA VAL A 72 -10.67 3.11 1.82
C VAL A 72 -10.98 2.73 3.26
N GLY A 73 -11.27 1.44 3.53
CA GLY A 73 -11.60 0.94 4.86
C GLY A 73 -10.41 0.43 5.69
N GLY A 74 -9.27 0.11 5.07
CA GLY A 74 -8.12 -0.52 5.72
C GLY A 74 -8.33 -1.99 6.09
N GLU A 75 -9.47 -2.58 5.74
CA GLU A 75 -9.81 -3.97 6.01
C GLU A 75 -9.08 -4.92 5.04
N VAL A 76 -8.74 -6.13 5.49
CA VAL A 76 -8.14 -7.14 4.61
C VAL A 76 -9.20 -7.69 3.67
N LEU A 77 -8.92 -7.69 2.36
CA LEU A 77 -9.77 -8.32 1.36
C LEU A 77 -9.50 -9.84 1.37
N HIS A 78 -10.56 -10.63 1.59
CA HIS A 78 -10.51 -12.09 1.67
C HIS A 78 -10.66 -12.78 0.31
#